data_AF-A0A5F8AKW1-F1
#
_entry.id   AF-A0A5F8AKW1-F1
#
_cell.length_a   1.000
_cell.length_b   1.000
_cell.length_c   1.000
_cell.angle_alpha   90.00
_cell.angle_beta   90.00
_cell.angle_gamma   90.00
#
_symmetry.space_group_name_H-M   'P 1'
#
loop_
_entity.id
_entity.type
_entity.pdbx_description
1 polymer ?
#
loop_
_entity_poly.entity_id
_entity_poly.type
_entity_poly.pdbx_seq_one_letter_code
_entity_poly.pdbx_strand_id
1 'polypeptide(L)'
;MSDLEDDETPQLSAHALAALQEFYAEQKQQIDLGEDDKYNIGIIEENWQLSQFWYSQETALRLAQEAIAAVGEGGRVACVSAPSVYQKLRELCRENFTVYIFEYDKRFAMYGEEFIFYDYNNPLDLPERIAAHSFDIVIADPPYLSEECLRKTSETIKYLTRGKILLCTDSFARFPGWSAMAQSQPTATSASLVQVILLPQPPEQLGLQARAPHQEHKPAAELQEL
;
A
#
# COMPACT_ATOMS: atom_id res chain seq x y z
N MET A 1 -36.73 -38.68 -3.97
CA MET A 1 -35.42 -38.72 -4.64
C MET A 1 -34.71 -37.44 -4.24
N SER A 2 -33.56 -37.57 -3.59
CA SER A 2 -32.78 -36.47 -3.01
C SER A 2 -31.48 -36.41 -3.78
N ASP A 3 -31.40 -35.52 -4.77
CA ASP A 3 -30.17 -35.24 -5.49
C ASP A 3 -29.38 -34.21 -4.68
N LEU A 4 -28.38 -34.71 -3.93
CA LEU A 4 -27.32 -33.90 -3.35
C LEU A 4 -26.23 -33.81 -4.40
N GLU A 5 -26.18 -32.71 -5.13
CA GLU A 5 -25.04 -32.39 -5.98
C GLU A 5 -23.83 -32.09 -5.09
N ASP A 6 -22.85 -32.97 -5.20
CA ASP A 6 -21.51 -32.90 -4.64
C ASP A 6 -20.79 -31.69 -5.25
N ASP A 7 -20.81 -30.56 -4.56
CA ASP A 7 -19.98 -29.39 -4.87
C ASP A 7 -18.54 -29.75 -4.50
N GLU A 8 -17.85 -30.46 -5.40
CA GLU A 8 -16.44 -30.82 -5.29
C GLU A 8 -15.61 -29.52 -5.18
N THR A 9 -15.37 -29.10 -3.94
CA THR A 9 -14.42 -28.02 -3.66
C THR A 9 -13.05 -28.40 -4.22
N PRO A 10 -12.44 -27.60 -5.10
CA PRO A 10 -11.13 -27.94 -5.66
C PRO A 10 -10.09 -28.04 -4.55
N GLN A 11 -9.50 -29.22 -4.38
CA GLN A 11 -8.45 -29.46 -3.39
C GLN A 11 -7.05 -29.30 -4.00
N LEU A 12 -6.14 -28.72 -3.23
CA LEU A 12 -4.72 -28.65 -3.60
C LEU A 12 -4.16 -30.07 -3.73
N SER A 13 -3.27 -30.28 -4.71
CA SER A 13 -2.52 -31.54 -4.79
C SER A 13 -1.68 -31.73 -3.52
N ALA A 14 -1.47 -32.97 -3.11
CA ALA A 14 -0.66 -33.28 -1.92
C ALA A 14 0.75 -32.65 -1.99
N HIS A 15 1.31 -32.55 -3.20
CA HIS A 15 2.60 -31.91 -3.42
C HIS A 15 2.55 -30.38 -3.21
N ALA A 16 1.51 -29.72 -3.73
CA ALA A 16 1.32 -28.28 -3.53
C ALA A 16 1.06 -27.95 -2.05
N LEU A 17 0.28 -28.78 -1.36
CA LEU A 17 0.03 -28.64 0.08
C LEU A 17 1.32 -28.80 0.90
N ALA A 18 2.15 -29.79 0.57
CA ALA A 18 3.43 -30.03 1.25
C ALA A 18 4.40 -28.85 1.06
N ALA A 19 4.53 -28.34 -0.17
CA ALA A 19 5.37 -27.18 -0.46
C ALA A 19 4.89 -25.93 0.29
N LEU A 20 3.56 -25.75 0.40
CA LEU A 20 2.98 -24.64 1.15
C LEU A 20 3.22 -24.77 2.67
N GLN A 21 3.13 -25.99 3.22
CA GLN A 21 3.43 -26.26 4.62
C GLN A 21 4.90 -26.03 4.96
N GLU A 22 5.81 -26.42 4.06
CA GLU A 22 7.25 -26.17 4.19
C GLU A 22 7.55 -24.66 4.20
N PHE A 23 6.96 -23.90 3.27
CA PHE A 23 7.07 -22.44 3.24
C PHE A 23 6.57 -21.77 4.53
N TYR A 24 5.42 -22.20 5.07
CA TYR A 24 4.91 -21.67 6.34
C TYR A 24 5.79 -22.04 7.55
N ALA A 25 6.44 -23.19 7.54
CA ALA A 25 7.36 -23.60 8.58
C ALA A 25 8.65 -22.75 8.58
N GLU A 26 9.17 -22.41 7.40
CA GLU A 26 10.33 -21.54 7.21
C GLU A 26 10.06 -20.11 7.71
N GLN A 27 8.90 -19.53 7.37
CA GLN A 27 8.53 -18.20 7.88
C GLN A 27 8.43 -18.16 9.41
N LYS A 28 7.87 -19.22 10.02
CA LYS A 28 7.71 -19.28 11.47
C LYS A 28 9.06 -19.33 12.22
N GLN A 29 10.08 -19.95 11.62
CA GLN A 29 11.44 -19.96 12.18
C GLN A 29 12.18 -18.63 12.02
N GLN A 30 11.87 -17.84 11.00
CA GLN A 30 12.44 -16.50 10.81
C GLN A 30 11.92 -15.47 11.84
N ILE A 31 10.66 -15.61 12.28
CA ILE A 31 10.02 -14.72 13.24
C ILE A 31 10.57 -14.93 14.68
N ASP A 32 11.00 -16.15 15.01
CA ASP A 32 11.38 -16.54 16.39
C ASP A 32 12.83 -16.15 16.77
N LEU A 33 13.63 -15.62 15.83
CA LEU A 33 15.03 -15.22 16.05
C LEU A 33 15.23 -13.72 16.29
N GLY A 34 14.14 -12.94 16.37
CA GLY A 34 14.15 -11.47 16.47
C GLY A 34 13.92 -10.88 17.86
N GLU A 35 14.07 -11.64 18.95
CA GLU A 35 13.96 -11.15 20.33
C GLU A 35 15.29 -10.54 20.83
N ASP A 36 15.65 -9.35 20.37
CA ASP A 36 16.24 -8.29 21.22
C ASP A 36 16.38 -7.01 20.39
N ASP A 37 15.39 -6.11 20.44
CA ASP A 37 15.65 -4.67 20.28
C ASP A 37 14.39 -3.85 20.55
N LYS A 38 14.44 -3.14 21.68
CA LYS A 38 13.41 -2.23 22.21
C LYS A 38 13.24 -0.93 21.40
N TYR A 39 13.69 -0.92 20.15
CA TYR A 39 13.51 0.18 19.18
C TYR A 39 13.24 -0.33 17.75
N ASN A 40 12.73 -1.56 17.60
CA ASN A 40 12.16 -2.02 16.35
C ASN A 40 11.01 -1.08 15.93
N ILE A 41 11.25 -0.22 14.95
CA ILE A 41 10.21 0.20 14.02
C ILE A 41 9.73 -1.12 13.43
N GLY A 42 8.67 -1.69 14.01
CA GLY A 42 8.18 -3.00 13.64
C GLY A 42 8.06 -3.03 12.13
N ILE A 43 8.85 -3.89 11.50
CA ILE A 43 8.78 -4.14 10.08
C ILE A 43 7.47 -4.91 9.90
N ILE A 44 6.35 -4.17 9.89
CA ILE A 44 5.02 -4.73 9.68
C ILE A 44 5.00 -5.15 8.21
N GLU A 45 5.38 -6.36 7.85
CA GLU A 45 5.47 -6.74 6.43
C GLU A 45 4.15 -6.54 5.67
N GLU A 46 4.27 -6.31 4.36
CA GLU A 46 3.14 -6.13 3.45
C GLU A 46 2.11 -7.25 3.60
N ASN A 47 0.85 -6.88 3.82
CA ASN A 47 -0.25 -7.82 3.73
C ASN A 47 -0.97 -7.68 2.38
N TRP A 48 -0.61 -8.55 1.45
CA TRP A 48 -1.19 -8.65 0.12
C TRP A 48 -2.72 -8.84 0.14
N GLN A 49 -3.29 -9.49 1.16
CA GLN A 49 -4.75 -9.67 1.29
C GLN A 49 -5.48 -8.36 1.57
N LEU A 50 -4.78 -7.37 2.13
CA LEU A 50 -5.30 -6.04 2.42
C LEU A 50 -5.02 -5.03 1.30
N SER A 51 -4.47 -5.49 0.16
CA SER A 51 -4.04 -4.61 -0.93
C SER A 51 -2.99 -3.59 -0.48
N GLN A 52 -2.09 -4.00 0.43
CA GLN A 52 -0.99 -3.18 0.90
C GLN A 52 0.21 -3.34 -0.03
N PHE A 53 0.59 -2.25 -0.68
CA PHE A 53 1.82 -2.16 -1.47
C PHE A 53 2.67 -1.06 -0.90
N TRP A 54 3.93 -1.35 -0.60
CA TRP A 54 4.80 -0.35 -0.02
C TRP A 54 5.56 0.44 -1.09
N TYR A 55 5.70 1.73 -0.85
CA TYR A 55 6.55 2.57 -1.67
C TYR A 55 8.01 2.18 -1.55
N SER A 56 8.76 2.34 -2.64
CA SER A 56 10.22 2.32 -2.57
C SER A 56 10.71 3.35 -1.55
N GLN A 57 11.87 3.07 -0.95
CA GLN A 57 12.50 3.97 0.02
C GLN A 57 12.65 5.40 -0.53
N GLU A 58 13.02 5.54 -1.80
CA GLU A 58 13.15 6.84 -2.48
C GLU A 58 11.82 7.58 -2.62
N THR A 59 10.77 6.87 -3.05
CA THR A 59 9.43 7.46 -3.21
C THR A 59 8.86 7.90 -1.87
N ALA A 60 8.93 7.03 -0.86
CA ALA A 60 8.48 7.35 0.49
C ALA A 60 9.24 8.55 1.07
N LEU A 61 10.56 8.63 0.84
CA LEU A 61 11.39 9.77 1.26
C LEU A 61 10.93 11.05 0.59
N ARG A 62 10.66 11.03 -0.72
CA ARG A 62 10.21 12.22 -1.43
C ARG A 62 8.85 12.70 -0.94
N LEU A 63 7.89 11.78 -0.80
CA LEU A 63 6.55 12.11 -0.28
C LEU A 63 6.62 12.68 1.13
N ALA A 64 7.46 12.09 2.00
CA ALA A 64 7.68 12.59 3.35
C ALA A 64 8.29 14.00 3.34
N GLN A 65 9.28 14.27 2.49
CA GLN A 65 9.89 15.60 2.37
C GLN A 65 8.89 16.67 1.92
N GLU A 66 8.05 16.37 0.92
CA GLU A 66 6.99 17.29 0.48
C GLU A 66 5.99 17.56 1.62
N ALA A 67 5.63 16.53 2.38
CA ALA A 67 4.75 16.69 3.53
C ALA A 67 5.36 17.53 4.66
N ILE A 68 6.64 17.33 4.96
CA ILE A 68 7.40 18.12 5.95
C ILE A 68 7.46 19.60 5.51
N ALA A 69 7.76 19.86 4.25
CA ALA A 69 7.79 21.21 3.70
C ALA A 69 6.41 21.88 3.76
N ALA A 70 5.33 21.10 3.61
CA ALA A 70 3.96 21.58 3.64
C ALA A 70 3.43 21.82 5.06
N VAL A 71 3.79 21.00 6.06
CA VAL A 71 3.19 21.06 7.40
C VAL A 71 3.74 22.23 8.24
N GLY A 72 5.03 22.54 8.12
CA GLY A 72 5.71 23.54 8.97
C GLY A 72 5.96 23.04 10.41
N GLU A 73 6.60 23.87 11.24
CA GLU A 73 6.91 23.51 12.63
C GLU A 73 5.65 23.41 13.50
N GLY A 74 5.55 22.34 14.29
CA GLY A 74 4.47 22.06 15.23
C GLY A 74 3.15 21.61 14.60
N GLY A 75 3.10 21.37 13.29
CA GLY A 75 1.86 21.00 12.62
C GLY A 75 1.50 19.51 12.74
N ARG A 76 0.34 19.15 12.18
CA ARG A 76 -0.21 17.78 12.25
C ARG A 76 -0.36 17.16 10.86
N VAL A 77 0.19 15.97 10.70
CA VAL A 77 0.14 15.16 9.48
C VAL A 77 -0.76 13.95 9.70
N ALA A 78 -1.71 13.71 8.79
CA ALA A 78 -2.47 12.47 8.72
C ALA A 78 -2.01 11.64 7.53
N CYS A 79 -1.57 10.41 7.78
CA CYS A 79 -1.35 9.39 6.75
C CYS A 79 -2.56 8.47 6.72
N VAL A 80 -3.33 8.48 5.64
CA VAL A 80 -4.53 7.65 5.44
C VAL A 80 -4.18 6.55 4.45
N SER A 81 -4.21 5.30 4.91
CA SER A 81 -3.83 4.14 4.12
C SER A 81 -2.40 4.21 3.51
N ALA A 82 -1.51 5.01 4.12
CA ALA A 82 -0.18 5.34 3.58
C ALA A 82 0.95 4.96 4.55
N PRO A 83 1.15 3.66 4.84
CA PRO A 83 2.03 3.21 5.92
C PRO A 83 3.51 3.47 5.65
N SER A 84 3.98 3.32 4.41
CA SER A 84 5.39 3.56 4.06
C SER A 84 5.78 5.02 4.23
N VAL A 85 4.86 5.95 3.96
CA VAL A 85 5.09 7.39 4.17
C VAL A 85 5.11 7.72 5.66
N TYR A 86 4.20 7.14 6.45
CA TYR A 86 4.20 7.30 7.90
C TYR A 86 5.51 6.83 8.54
N GLN A 87 5.98 5.63 8.19
CA GLN A 87 7.26 5.10 8.68
C GLN A 87 8.40 6.07 8.37
N LYS A 88 8.44 6.58 7.13
CA LYS A 88 9.48 7.53 6.71
C LYS A 88 9.41 8.88 7.42
N LEU A 89 8.22 9.43 7.62
CA LEU A 89 8.03 10.67 8.38
C LEU A 89 8.56 10.52 9.81
N ARG A 90 8.29 9.38 10.45
CA ARG A 90 8.74 9.09 11.82
C ARG A 90 10.24 8.80 11.93
N GLU A 91 10.88 8.33 10.86
CA GLU A 91 12.34 8.24 10.76
C GLU A 91 12.98 9.63 10.65
N LEU A 92 12.40 10.53 9.84
CA LEU A 92 13.01 11.81 9.51
C LEU A 92 12.88 12.86 10.62
N CYS A 93 11.74 12.92 11.32
CA CYS A 93 11.45 14.04 12.22
C CYS A 93 10.45 13.64 13.32
N ARG A 94 10.94 13.31 14.52
CA ARG A 94 10.07 12.91 15.65
C ARG A 94 9.54 14.08 16.49
N GLU A 95 10.20 15.22 16.49
CA GLU A 95 9.89 16.30 17.46
C GLU A 95 9.32 17.57 16.80
N ASN A 96 9.36 17.67 15.47
CA ASN A 96 8.98 18.90 14.77
C ASN A 96 7.51 18.97 14.37
N PHE A 97 6.81 17.84 14.32
CA PHE A 97 5.38 17.75 13.96
C PHE A 97 4.80 16.45 14.52
N THR A 98 3.48 16.37 14.60
CA THR A 98 2.79 15.14 15.02
C THR A 98 2.26 14.39 13.81
N VAL A 99 2.49 13.08 13.75
CA VAL A 99 2.02 12.21 12.66
C VAL A 99 1.04 11.20 13.20
N TYR A 100 -0.04 10.98 12.46
CA TYR A 100 -1.04 9.96 12.75
C TYR A 100 -1.17 9.03 11.55
N ILE A 101 -1.37 7.75 11.82
CA ILE A 101 -1.61 6.72 10.81
C ILE A 101 -3.02 6.18 10.94
N PHE A 102 -3.81 6.36 9.88
CA PHE A 102 -5.17 5.86 9.74
C PHE A 102 -5.09 4.60 8.88
N GLU A 103 -5.17 3.45 9.53
CA GLU A 103 -4.95 2.15 8.91
C GLU A 103 -5.98 1.12 9.30
N TYR A 104 -6.30 0.24 8.35
CA TYR A 104 -7.19 -0.90 8.62
C TYR A 104 -6.44 -2.02 9.36
N ASP A 105 -5.14 -2.15 9.07
CA ASP A 105 -4.32 -3.19 9.67
C ASP A 105 -4.00 -2.92 11.13
N LYS A 106 -4.58 -3.74 12.01
CA LYS A 106 -4.43 -3.61 13.46
C LYS A 106 -3.01 -3.88 13.97
N ARG A 107 -2.11 -4.42 13.14
CA ARG A 107 -0.68 -4.55 13.50
C ARG A 107 -0.04 -3.19 13.78
N PHE A 108 -0.55 -2.12 13.14
CA PHE A 108 -0.11 -0.74 13.39
C PHE A 108 -0.49 -0.22 14.77
N ALA A 109 -1.33 -0.93 15.55
CA ALA A 109 -1.65 -0.58 16.93
C ALA A 109 -0.43 -0.53 17.86
N MET A 110 0.71 -1.12 17.45
CA MET A 110 1.99 -0.97 18.15
C MET A 110 2.47 0.49 18.26
N TYR A 111 1.93 1.39 17.43
CA TYR A 111 2.23 2.83 17.44
C TYR A 111 1.36 3.62 18.43
N GLY A 112 0.52 2.95 19.23
CA GLY A 112 -0.19 3.56 20.35
C GLY A 112 -1.17 4.64 19.92
N GLU A 113 -1.03 5.84 20.47
CA GLU A 113 -1.97 6.96 20.24
C GLU A 113 -1.91 7.53 18.81
N GLU A 114 -0.78 7.33 18.12
CA GLU A 114 -0.59 7.75 16.72
C GLU A 114 -1.41 6.89 15.75
N PHE A 115 -1.72 5.64 16.13
CA PHE A 115 -2.54 4.75 15.33
C PHE A 115 -4.04 5.02 15.55
N ILE A 116 -4.73 5.15 14.43
CA ILE A 116 -6.18 5.24 14.34
C ILE A 116 -6.65 4.10 13.45
N PHE A 117 -7.45 3.19 14.02
CA PHE A 117 -8.12 2.19 13.21
C PHE A 117 -9.06 2.89 12.24
N TYR A 118 -8.91 2.61 10.96
CA TYR A 118 -9.65 3.26 9.88
C TYR A 118 -10.18 2.22 8.90
N ASP A 119 -11.49 2.21 8.72
CA ASP A 119 -12.18 1.44 7.70
C ASP A 119 -12.84 2.40 6.72
N TYR A 120 -12.37 2.44 5.48
CA TYR A 120 -12.92 3.33 4.47
C TYR A 120 -14.40 3.05 4.19
N ASN A 121 -14.95 1.88 4.55
CA ASN A 121 -16.39 1.61 4.43
C ASN A 121 -17.22 2.50 5.35
N ASN A 122 -16.64 2.92 6.47
CA ASN A 122 -17.20 3.79 7.49
C ASN A 122 -16.28 5.00 7.69
N PRO A 123 -16.16 5.90 6.70
CA PRO A 123 -15.07 6.90 6.61
C PRO A 123 -15.03 7.91 7.76
N LEU A 124 -16.16 8.12 8.45
CA LEU A 124 -16.30 9.07 9.56
C LEU A 124 -16.42 8.37 10.94
N ASP A 125 -16.28 7.05 11.00
CA ASP A 125 -16.21 6.30 12.26
C ASP A 125 -14.82 6.47 12.87
N LEU A 126 -14.52 7.69 13.29
CA LEU A 126 -13.24 8.11 13.85
C LEU A 126 -13.39 8.36 15.36
N PRO A 127 -12.35 8.07 16.16
CA PRO A 127 -12.36 8.37 17.59
C PRO A 127 -12.63 9.85 17.88
N GLU A 128 -13.35 10.17 18.95
CA GLU A 128 -13.73 11.56 19.33
C GLU A 128 -12.53 12.51 19.47
N ARG A 129 -11.34 11.98 19.77
CA ARG A 129 -10.08 12.76 19.82
C ARG A 129 -9.69 13.36 18.46
N ILE A 130 -10.25 12.85 17.36
CA ILE A 130 -10.00 13.33 16.00
C ILE A 130 -11.05 14.38 15.64
N ALA A 131 -10.74 15.63 15.99
CA ALA A 131 -11.55 16.78 15.60
C ALA A 131 -11.53 17.01 14.08
N ALA A 132 -12.64 17.51 13.54
CA ALA A 132 -12.74 17.96 12.16
C ALA A 132 -11.72 19.07 11.86
N HIS A 133 -11.18 19.08 10.64
CA HIS A 133 -10.24 20.07 10.12
C HIS A 133 -9.05 20.33 11.06
N SER A 134 -8.50 19.26 11.60
CA SER A 134 -7.47 19.34 12.63
C SER A 134 -6.07 18.99 12.14
N PHE A 135 -5.93 18.60 10.87
CA PHE A 135 -4.66 18.25 10.22
C PHE A 135 -4.26 19.29 9.19
N ASP A 136 -2.99 19.72 9.23
CA ASP A 136 -2.47 20.75 8.32
C ASP A 136 -2.18 20.17 6.93
N ILE A 137 -1.83 18.88 6.86
CA ILE A 137 -1.74 18.11 5.62
C ILE A 137 -2.28 16.69 5.81
N VAL A 138 -3.01 16.22 4.80
CA VAL A 138 -3.48 14.83 4.71
C VAL A 138 -2.81 14.16 3.52
N ILE A 139 -2.11 13.06 3.77
CA ILE A 139 -1.52 12.17 2.77
C ILE A 139 -2.43 10.96 2.69
N ALA A 140 -3.01 10.69 1.52
CA ALA A 140 -3.92 9.57 1.34
C ALA A 140 -3.44 8.67 0.21
N ASP A 141 -3.48 7.36 0.46
CA ASP A 141 -3.17 6.32 -0.51
C ASP A 141 -4.24 5.22 -0.46
N PRO A 142 -5.39 5.45 -1.11
CA PRO A 142 -6.54 4.56 -0.98
C PRO A 142 -6.22 3.14 -1.50
N PRO A 143 -6.66 2.07 -0.81
CA PRO A 143 -6.28 0.69 -1.13
C PRO A 143 -6.81 0.20 -2.48
N TYR A 144 -7.85 0.85 -3.00
CA TYR A 144 -8.50 0.50 -4.27
C TYR A 144 -8.79 1.75 -5.10
N LEU A 145 -8.69 1.60 -6.42
CA LEU A 145 -9.01 2.65 -7.39
C LEU A 145 -10.50 2.72 -7.79
N SER A 146 -11.38 2.05 -7.05
CA SER A 146 -12.82 2.09 -7.32
C SER A 146 -13.40 3.46 -6.97
N GLU A 147 -14.43 3.87 -7.71
CA GLU A 147 -15.12 5.14 -7.48
C GLU A 147 -15.67 5.23 -6.04
N GLU A 148 -16.19 4.13 -5.52
CA GLU A 148 -16.69 4.08 -4.14
C GLU A 148 -15.58 4.29 -3.11
N CYS A 149 -14.45 3.60 -3.25
CA CYS A 149 -13.30 3.73 -2.35
C CYS A 149 -12.77 5.17 -2.34
N LEU A 150 -12.63 5.75 -3.54
CA LEU A 150 -12.10 7.11 -3.70
C LEU A 150 -13.10 8.17 -3.20
N ARG A 151 -14.41 7.96 -3.41
CA ARG A 151 -15.45 8.81 -2.82
C ARG A 151 -15.41 8.77 -1.30
N LYS A 152 -15.42 7.59 -0.68
CA LYS A 152 -15.40 7.46 0.79
C LYS A 152 -14.10 7.99 1.39
N THR A 153 -12.97 7.71 0.76
CA THR A 153 -11.68 8.28 1.21
C THR A 153 -11.66 9.80 1.08
N SER A 154 -12.31 10.37 0.04
CA SER A 154 -12.45 11.82 -0.07
C SER A 154 -13.29 12.44 1.05
N GLU A 155 -14.27 11.73 1.59
CA GLU A 155 -15.06 12.17 2.76
C GLU A 155 -14.17 12.25 4.00
N THR A 156 -13.35 11.23 4.24
CA THR A 156 -12.32 11.23 5.29
C THR A 156 -11.34 12.37 5.13
N ILE A 157 -10.78 12.56 3.92
CA ILE A 157 -9.81 13.64 3.65
C ILE A 157 -10.44 15.01 3.94
N LYS A 158 -11.67 15.25 3.47
CA LYS A 158 -12.41 16.51 3.71
C LYS A 158 -12.64 16.75 5.19
N TYR A 159 -12.98 15.71 5.95
CA TYR A 159 -13.17 15.81 7.39
C TYR A 159 -11.87 16.14 8.13
N LEU A 160 -10.73 15.57 7.71
CA LEU A 160 -9.45 15.73 8.40
C LEU A 160 -8.72 17.02 8.06
N THR A 161 -8.68 17.41 6.78
CA THR A 161 -7.78 18.45 6.27
C THR A 161 -8.22 19.87 6.62
N ARG A 162 -7.23 20.73 6.89
CA ARG A 162 -7.36 22.19 6.92
C ARG A 162 -7.21 22.84 5.54
N GLY A 163 -6.69 22.10 4.56
CA GLY A 163 -6.62 22.57 3.17
C GLY A 163 -5.53 21.93 2.31
N LYS A 164 -4.45 21.37 2.87
CA LYS A 164 -3.39 20.71 2.07
C LYS A 164 -3.65 19.22 1.97
N ILE A 165 -3.54 18.68 0.76
CA ILE A 165 -3.80 17.28 0.46
C ILE A 165 -2.71 16.76 -0.48
N LEU A 166 -2.16 15.60 -0.15
CA LEU A 166 -1.34 14.78 -1.03
C LEU A 166 -2.10 13.48 -1.27
N LEU A 167 -2.60 13.27 -2.48
CA LEU A 167 -3.31 12.05 -2.86
C LEU A 167 -2.43 11.24 -3.80
N CYS A 168 -2.05 10.04 -3.37
CA CYS A 168 -1.36 9.06 -4.17
C CYS A 168 -2.41 8.14 -4.81
N THR A 169 -2.50 8.15 -6.14
CA THR A 169 -3.32 7.20 -6.91
C THR A 169 -2.59 6.86 -8.19
N ASP A 170 -2.77 5.64 -8.67
CA ASP A 170 -2.28 5.27 -9.98
C ASP A 170 -2.96 6.08 -11.09
N SER A 171 -2.20 6.30 -12.17
CA SER A 171 -2.46 7.18 -13.29
C SER A 171 -3.73 6.91 -14.11
N PHE A 172 -4.47 5.84 -13.81
CA PHE A 172 -5.70 5.49 -14.54
C PHE A 172 -6.96 6.21 -14.03
N ALA A 173 -6.92 6.82 -12.83
CA ALA A 173 -8.07 7.45 -12.22
C ALA A 173 -8.36 8.86 -12.82
N ARG A 174 -9.03 8.89 -13.98
CA ARG A 174 -9.59 10.15 -14.53
C ARG A 174 -10.90 10.50 -13.80
N PHE A 175 -10.83 11.35 -12.79
CA PHE A 175 -12.02 11.90 -12.13
C PHE A 175 -12.55 13.15 -12.84
N PRO A 176 -13.81 13.15 -13.32
CA PRO A 176 -14.46 14.37 -13.79
C PRO A 176 -14.81 15.27 -12.59
N GLY A 177 -13.97 16.28 -12.32
CA GLY A 177 -14.19 17.25 -11.23
C GLY A 177 -12.94 17.64 -10.45
N TRP A 178 -11.82 16.96 -10.69
CA TRP A 178 -10.52 17.29 -10.11
C TRP A 178 -9.54 17.61 -11.25
N SER A 179 -9.01 18.83 -11.28
CA SER A 179 -7.97 19.17 -12.26
C SER A 179 -6.70 18.38 -11.92
N ALA A 180 -6.32 17.45 -12.80
CA ALA A 180 -5.02 16.76 -12.72
C ALA A 180 -3.90 17.81 -12.78
N MET A 181 -3.32 18.14 -11.63
CA MET A 181 -2.13 19.00 -11.55
C MET A 181 -0.92 18.12 -11.84
N ALA A 182 -0.57 17.99 -13.12
CA ALA A 182 0.70 17.44 -13.55
C ALA A 182 1.83 18.47 -13.33
N GLN A 183 2.99 17.96 -12.92
CA GLN A 183 4.25 18.64 -12.60
C GLN A 183 4.45 20.04 -13.23
N SER A 184 4.47 21.10 -12.43
CA SER A 184 5.26 22.31 -12.74
C SER A 184 5.38 23.27 -11.54
N GLN A 185 6.47 24.05 -11.56
CA GLN A 185 7.08 24.88 -10.52
C GLN A 185 6.16 25.90 -9.80
N PRO A 186 6.52 26.34 -8.57
CA PRO A 186 5.60 27.04 -7.69
C PRO A 186 5.34 28.45 -8.20
N THR A 187 4.08 28.78 -8.46
CA THR A 187 3.64 30.18 -8.48
C THR A 187 2.48 30.32 -7.51
N ALA A 188 2.73 31.07 -6.44
CA ALA A 188 1.78 31.30 -5.36
C ALA A 188 0.61 32.16 -5.85
N THR A 189 -0.61 31.65 -5.81
CA THR A 189 -1.80 32.43 -5.41
C THR A 189 -2.96 31.49 -5.02
N SER A 190 -3.49 31.71 -3.81
CA SER A 190 -4.84 31.35 -3.32
C SER A 190 -5.16 29.90 -2.88
N ALA A 191 -5.47 29.81 -1.57
CA ALA A 191 -6.13 28.80 -0.72
C ALA A 191 -6.45 27.39 -1.28
N SER A 192 -5.90 26.39 -0.59
CA SER A 192 -5.98 24.93 -0.84
C SER A 192 -5.12 24.45 -2.01
N LEU A 193 -3.83 24.24 -1.74
CA LEU A 193 -2.93 23.53 -2.63
C LEU A 193 -3.18 22.03 -2.47
N VAL A 194 -3.86 21.46 -3.46
CA VAL A 194 -3.90 20.02 -3.70
C VAL A 194 -2.70 19.68 -4.58
N GLN A 195 -1.73 18.96 -4.04
CA GLN A 195 -0.67 18.35 -4.84
C GLN A 195 -1.03 16.89 -5.09
N VAL A 196 -1.34 16.56 -6.33
CA VAL A 196 -1.46 15.15 -6.76
C VAL A 196 -0.11 14.76 -7.34
N ILE A 197 0.58 13.82 -6.70
CA ILE A 197 1.80 13.24 -7.25
C ILE A 197 1.40 11.94 -7.93
N LEU A 198 1.31 11.98 -9.26
CA LEU A 198 1.13 10.80 -10.09
C LEU A 198 2.48 10.07 -10.19
N LEU A 199 2.53 8.83 -9.71
CA LEU A 199 3.73 8.01 -9.75
C LEU A 199 3.75 7.14 -11.02
N PRO A 200 4.90 7.01 -11.70
CA PRO A 200 5.08 6.01 -12.72
C PRO A 200 5.19 4.61 -12.09
N GLN A 201 4.56 3.62 -12.72
CA GLN A 201 4.64 2.21 -12.34
C GLN A 201 6.10 1.71 -12.35
N PRO A 202 6.50 0.81 -11.41
CA PRO A 202 7.72 0.04 -11.59
C PRO A 202 7.57 -0.85 -12.84
N PRO A 203 8.57 -0.94 -13.72
CA PRO A 203 8.50 -1.82 -14.88
C PRO A 203 8.33 -3.27 -14.39
N GLU A 204 7.35 -3.98 -14.95
CA GLU A 204 7.11 -5.40 -14.73
C GLU A 204 8.42 -6.19 -14.83
N GLN A 205 9.00 -6.57 -13.69
CA GLN A 205 10.04 -7.58 -13.64
C GLN A 205 9.38 -8.87 -13.18
N LEU A 206 9.03 -9.73 -14.14
CA LEU A 206 9.13 -11.21 -14.10
C LEU A 206 8.35 -11.82 -15.29
N GLY A 207 8.91 -11.69 -16.49
CA GLY A 207 8.66 -12.65 -17.56
C GLY A 207 9.65 -13.80 -17.43
N LEU A 208 9.34 -14.80 -16.60
CA LEU A 208 10.13 -16.03 -16.47
C LEU A 208 10.33 -16.67 -17.85
N GLN A 209 11.60 -16.90 -18.19
CA GLN A 209 11.97 -17.81 -19.28
C GLN A 209 11.44 -19.21 -18.98
N ALA A 210 10.61 -19.73 -19.87
CA ALA A 210 10.44 -21.17 -20.03
C ALA A 210 10.11 -21.48 -21.50
N ARG A 211 11.15 -21.65 -22.32
CA ARG A 211 11.02 -22.37 -23.60
C ARG A 211 12.25 -23.23 -23.82
N ALA A 212 12.20 -24.46 -23.32
CA ALA A 212 13.10 -25.51 -23.74
C ALA A 212 12.72 -25.95 -25.18
N PRO A 213 13.67 -26.14 -26.10
CA PRO A 213 13.37 -26.73 -27.40
C PRO A 213 13.15 -28.25 -27.26
N HIS A 214 11.98 -28.70 -27.70
CA HIS A 214 11.66 -30.11 -27.94
C HIS A 214 12.68 -30.71 -28.92
N GLN A 215 13.41 -31.74 -28.48
CA GLN A 215 14.03 -32.71 -29.37
C GLN A 215 12.99 -33.76 -29.75
N GLU A 216 12.49 -33.72 -30.98
CA GLU A 216 11.81 -34.87 -31.59
C GLU A 216 12.86 -35.78 -32.24
N HIS A 217 13.11 -36.92 -31.59
CA HIS A 217 13.71 -38.09 -32.22
C HIS A 217 12.65 -38.80 -33.06
N LYS A 218 12.94 -39.07 -34.34
CA LYS A 218 12.23 -40.09 -35.13
C LYS A 218 13.27 -41.01 -35.81
N PRO A 219 13.15 -42.34 -35.73
CA PRO A 219 14.15 -43.28 -36.23
C PRO A 219 13.84 -43.85 -37.63
N ALA A 220 14.91 -44.33 -38.28
CA ALA A 220 15.04 -45.42 -39.28
C ALA A 220 14.24 -45.29 -40.60
N ALA A 221 14.72 -45.66 -41.80
CA ALA A 221 15.87 -46.43 -42.29
C ALA A 221 16.04 -46.10 -43.78
N GLU A 222 17.22 -46.32 -44.37
CA GLU A 222 17.37 -47.08 -45.61
C GLU A 222 18.85 -47.39 -45.90
N LEU A 223 19.08 -48.65 -46.25
CA LEU A 223 20.34 -49.30 -46.61
C LEU A 223 20.48 -49.35 -48.13
N GLN A 224 21.72 -49.24 -48.65
CA GLN A 224 22.37 -49.99 -49.76
C GLN A 224 23.46 -49.12 -50.38
N GLU A 225 24.75 -49.41 -50.15
CA GLU A 225 25.59 -50.31 -50.97
C GLU A 225 25.68 -49.94 -52.46
N LEU A 226 26.68 -49.13 -52.83
CA LEU A 226 27.84 -49.46 -53.69
C LEU A 226 28.57 -48.17 -54.13
#